data_AF-A6REM0-F1
#
_entry.id   AF-A6REM0-F1
#
_cell.length_a   1.000
_cell.length_b   1.000
_cell.length_c   1.000
_cell.angle_alpha   90.00
_cell.angle_beta   90.00
_cell.angle_gamma   90.00
#
_symmetry.space_group_name_H-M   'P 1'
#
loop_
_entity.id
_entity.type
_entity.pdbx_description
1 polymer ?
#
loop_
_entity_poly.entity_id
_entity_poly.type
_entity_poly.pdbx_seq_one_letter_code
_entity_poly.pdbx_strand_id
1 'polypeptide(L)'
;MLTLQSSPAFPWEEDMNAEKREFAESLDTKDSLAHFREQFIIPTTQDLTRKTIIPSANEDKSTYSRCTYLCGNSLGLQPKSTRTYVDRFLQTWATKGVLGHFTPHEDELTAPFVDMDTRAADLMAPVVGALPSEVAVMDTLTTNLHLLMASFYRPTAEKYKIILEGKAFPSDHFAVESQIRHHNLDPNDAMILIEPEDPCNPLLSTEKIISVINAHAASTALILLPAIQYYTGQYFDVAKSPPTHTRRTLPLAGTARMLPATSS
;
A
#
# COMPACT_ATOMS: atom_id res chain seq x y z
N MET A 1 -15.37 27.25 15.90
CA MET A 1 -13.93 27.09 16.22
C MET A 1 -13.73 25.67 16.72
N LEU A 2 -13.42 24.74 15.82
CA LEU A 2 -13.00 23.38 16.22
C LEU A 2 -11.50 23.45 16.43
N THR A 3 -11.07 23.19 17.66
CA THR A 3 -9.68 23.11 18.07
C THR A 3 -8.98 22.00 17.28
N LEU A 4 -7.86 22.33 16.66
CA LEU A 4 -6.92 21.37 16.08
C LEU A 4 -6.54 20.38 17.19
N GLN A 5 -7.10 19.17 17.17
CA GLN A 5 -6.49 18.06 17.89
C GLN A 5 -5.13 17.83 17.22
N SER A 6 -4.08 18.27 17.92
CA SER A 6 -2.71 17.87 17.68
C SER A 6 -2.69 16.36 17.49
N SER A 7 -2.16 15.88 16.37
CA SER A 7 -1.79 14.48 16.24
C SER A 7 -1.07 14.06 17.53
N PRO A 8 -1.39 12.91 18.15
CA PRO A 8 -0.65 12.48 19.32
C PRO A 8 0.83 12.48 18.92
N ALA A 9 1.62 13.35 19.56
CA ALA A 9 3.06 13.27 19.43
C ALA A 9 3.42 11.84 19.78
N PHE A 10 4.22 11.17 18.94
CA PHE A 10 4.81 9.90 19.36
C PHE A 10 5.43 10.18 20.74
N PRO A 11 5.07 9.43 21.79
CA PRO A 11 5.65 9.66 23.10
C PRO A 11 7.09 9.17 23.03
N TRP A 12 8.01 10.04 22.60
CA TRP A 12 9.43 9.80 22.73
C TRP A 12 9.96 10.75 23.81
N GLU A 13 10.60 10.17 24.82
CA GLU A 13 11.43 10.93 25.74
C GLU A 13 12.85 10.89 25.17
N GLU A 14 13.52 12.04 25.14
CA GLU A 14 14.94 12.09 24.77
C GLU A 14 15.76 11.35 25.83
N ASP A 15 16.31 10.19 25.49
CA ASP A 15 17.27 9.48 26.32
C ASP A 15 18.68 9.98 25.99
N MET A 16 19.41 10.43 27.00
CA MET A 16 20.82 10.88 26.85
C MET A 16 21.75 9.79 26.29
N ASN A 17 21.30 8.54 26.22
CA ASN A 17 22.02 7.41 25.67
C ASN A 17 21.53 7.00 24.27
N ALA A 18 20.65 7.77 23.61
CA ALA A 18 20.04 7.40 22.33
C ALA A 18 21.05 7.04 21.22
N GLU A 19 22.24 7.62 21.26
CA GLU A 19 23.35 7.37 20.33
C GLU A 19 24.22 6.17 20.68
N LYS A 20 24.02 5.54 21.84
CA LYS A 20 24.84 4.43 22.34
C LYS A 20 24.30 3.08 21.89
N ARG A 21 25.22 2.15 21.64
CA ARG A 21 24.90 0.77 21.24
C ARG A 21 24.06 0.05 22.30
N GLU A 22 24.41 0.22 23.57
CA GLU A 22 23.75 -0.41 24.71
C GLU A 22 22.28 0.01 24.81
N PHE A 23 21.97 1.25 24.41
CA PHE A 23 20.61 1.74 24.37
C PHE A 23 19.79 0.99 23.30
N ALA A 24 20.32 0.85 22.08
CA ALA A 24 19.67 0.08 21.03
C ALA A 24 19.46 -1.40 21.43
N GLU A 25 20.47 -2.04 22.02
CA GLU A 25 20.37 -3.42 22.53
C GLU A 25 19.30 -3.55 23.64
N SER A 26 19.13 -2.51 24.47
CA SER A 26 18.07 -2.46 25.48
C SER A 26 16.67 -2.35 24.88
N LEU A 27 16.52 -1.65 23.75
CA LEU A 27 15.26 -1.55 23.01
C LEU A 27 14.93 -2.88 22.34
N ASP A 28 15.90 -3.53 21.69
CA ASP A 28 15.75 -4.87 21.10
C ASP A 28 15.30 -5.91 22.14
N THR A 29 15.84 -5.84 23.36
CA THR A 29 15.48 -6.78 24.45
C THR A 29 14.04 -6.59 24.94
N LYS A 30 13.50 -5.36 24.82
CA LYS A 30 12.14 -5.02 25.24
C LYS A 30 11.11 -5.18 24.11
N ASP A 31 11.55 -5.43 22.88
CA ASP A 31 10.66 -5.58 21.73
C ASP A 31 9.91 -6.93 21.77
N SER A 32 8.62 -6.85 22.11
CA SER A 32 7.72 -8.01 22.09
C SER A 32 7.58 -8.68 20.71
N LEU A 33 7.93 -7.97 19.63
CA LEU A 33 7.84 -8.44 18.25
C LEU A 33 9.16 -9.02 17.71
N ALA A 34 10.24 -8.99 18.50
CA ALA A 34 11.59 -9.38 18.03
C ALA A 34 11.64 -10.80 17.43
N HIS A 35 10.81 -11.71 17.93
CA HIS A 35 10.71 -13.09 17.46
C HIS A 35 10.24 -13.21 16.00
N PHE A 36 9.52 -12.22 15.45
CA PHE A 36 9.10 -12.21 14.04
C PHE A 36 10.28 -12.09 13.09
N ARG A 37 11.42 -11.52 13.52
CA ARG A 37 12.63 -11.42 12.71
C ARG A 37 13.09 -12.79 12.18
N GLU A 38 12.88 -13.83 12.98
CA GLU A 38 13.24 -15.21 12.63
C GLU A 38 12.25 -15.89 11.67
N GLN A 39 11.14 -15.23 11.32
CA GLN A 39 10.17 -15.71 10.33
C GLN A 39 10.53 -15.28 8.89
N PHE A 40 11.56 -14.44 8.72
CA PHE A 40 11.97 -13.91 7.41
C PHE A 40 13.32 -14.47 6.96
N ILE A 41 13.51 -14.52 5.65
CA ILE A 41 14.81 -14.78 5.03
C ILE A 41 15.51 -13.43 4.87
N ILE A 42 16.42 -13.12 5.78
CA ILE A 42 17.24 -11.90 5.73
C ILE A 42 18.53 -12.22 4.98
N PRO A 43 18.84 -11.56 3.85
CA PRO A 43 20.09 -11.79 3.12
C PRO A 43 21.32 -11.52 3.99
N THR A 44 22.39 -12.26 3.75
CA THR A 44 23.72 -11.87 4.27
C THR A 44 24.37 -10.83 3.37
N THR A 45 25.38 -10.12 3.87
CA THR A 45 26.18 -9.20 3.04
C THR A 45 26.85 -9.93 1.87
N GLN A 46 27.22 -11.19 2.05
CA GLN A 46 27.77 -12.03 0.99
C GLN A 46 26.72 -12.40 -0.06
N ASP A 47 25.48 -12.72 0.35
CA ASP A 47 24.40 -13.03 -0.59
C ASP A 47 24.14 -11.87 -1.56
N LEU A 48 24.22 -10.62 -1.09
CA LEU A 48 23.95 -9.43 -1.91
C LEU A 48 25.02 -9.17 -2.99
N THR A 49 26.25 -9.65 -2.80
CA THR A 49 27.36 -9.44 -3.74
C THR A 49 27.66 -10.67 -4.59
N ARG A 50 27.12 -11.82 -4.22
CA ARG A 50 27.27 -13.08 -4.93
C ARG A 50 26.61 -13.00 -6.31
N LYS A 51 27.29 -13.53 -7.33
CA LYS A 51 26.81 -13.53 -8.73
C LYS A 51 25.80 -14.64 -9.04
N THR A 52 25.76 -15.69 -8.24
CA THR A 52 24.86 -16.83 -8.41
C THR A 52 23.71 -16.75 -7.42
N ILE A 53 22.54 -17.30 -7.77
CA ILE A 53 21.39 -17.38 -6.86
C ILE A 53 21.51 -18.57 -5.91
N ILE A 54 22.00 -19.71 -6.40
CA ILE A 54 22.22 -20.92 -5.60
C ILE A 54 23.61 -20.85 -4.94
N PRO A 55 23.71 -20.97 -3.60
CA PRO A 55 24.99 -21.03 -2.89
C PRO A 55 25.83 -22.23 -3.32
N SER A 56 27.15 -22.16 -3.15
CA SER A 56 27.99 -23.35 -3.35
C SER A 56 27.70 -24.39 -2.28
N ALA A 57 27.77 -25.68 -2.62
CA ALA A 57 27.55 -26.77 -1.67
C ALA A 57 28.53 -26.74 -0.47
N ASN A 58 29.70 -26.12 -0.64
CA ASN A 58 30.74 -26.00 0.39
C ASN A 58 30.78 -24.61 1.06
N GLU A 59 29.76 -23.77 0.85
CA GLU A 59 29.72 -22.42 1.38
C GLU A 59 29.31 -22.41 2.86
N ASP A 60 30.23 -22.00 3.74
CA ASP A 60 29.96 -21.85 5.16
C ASP A 60 29.35 -20.47 5.47
N LYS A 61 28.03 -20.45 5.59
CA LYS A 61 27.26 -19.23 5.91
C LYS A 61 27.38 -18.78 7.37
N SER A 62 27.95 -19.58 8.27
CA SER A 62 28.06 -19.23 9.70
C SER A 62 28.98 -18.03 9.96
N THR A 63 29.85 -17.73 9.00
CA THR A 63 30.81 -16.61 9.07
C THR A 63 30.25 -15.29 8.53
N TYR A 64 29.04 -15.29 7.95
CA TYR A 64 28.48 -14.12 7.28
C TYR A 64 27.48 -13.37 8.16
N SER A 65 27.65 -12.06 8.21
CA SER A 65 26.69 -11.17 8.88
C SER A 65 25.44 -10.97 8.03
N ARG A 66 24.28 -10.92 8.69
CA ARG A 66 23.03 -10.43 8.09
C ARG A 66 23.22 -9.00 7.59
N CYS A 67 22.59 -8.67 6.47
CA CYS A 67 22.56 -7.29 5.99
C CYS A 67 21.59 -6.44 6.83
N THR A 68 21.88 -5.15 6.91
CA THR A 68 20.93 -4.14 7.41
C THR A 68 20.00 -3.75 6.27
N TYR A 69 18.83 -4.40 6.18
CA TYR A 69 17.89 -4.22 5.07
C TYR A 69 16.85 -3.13 5.39
N LEU A 70 17.05 -1.92 4.85
CA LEU A 70 16.18 -0.76 5.07
C LEU A 70 15.31 -0.41 3.85
N CYS A 71 15.09 -1.38 2.94
CA CYS A 71 14.33 -1.18 1.70
C CYS A 71 12.99 -1.96 1.67
N GLY A 72 12.48 -2.37 2.84
CA GLY A 72 11.27 -3.19 2.96
C GLY A 72 10.00 -2.52 2.43
N ASN A 73 9.98 -1.19 2.37
CA ASN A 73 8.89 -0.40 1.77
C ASN A 73 8.82 -0.53 0.25
N SER A 74 9.93 -0.86 -0.42
CA SER A 74 9.96 -1.10 -1.86
C SER A 74 9.75 -2.58 -2.18
N LEU A 75 10.47 -3.46 -1.49
CA LEU A 75 10.30 -4.90 -1.61
C LEU A 75 10.48 -5.56 -0.24
N GLY A 76 9.38 -6.12 0.29
CA GLY A 76 9.41 -6.85 1.56
C GLY A 76 10.32 -8.08 1.49
N LEU A 77 10.98 -8.40 2.61
CA LEU A 77 11.73 -9.64 2.73
C LEU A 77 10.80 -10.86 2.61
N GLN A 78 11.29 -11.93 2.00
CA GLN A 78 10.52 -13.15 1.84
C GLN A 78 10.26 -13.84 3.21
N PRO A 79 8.99 -14.07 3.60
CA PRO A 79 8.68 -14.94 4.73
C PRO A 79 9.14 -16.38 4.46
N LYS A 80 9.72 -17.07 5.45
CA LYS A 80 10.19 -18.46 5.34
C LYS A 80 9.07 -19.43 4.91
N SER A 81 7.83 -19.16 5.33
CA SER A 81 6.65 -19.96 4.99
C SER A 81 6.25 -19.90 3.51
N THR A 82 6.65 -18.85 2.77
CA THR A 82 6.23 -18.62 1.38
C THR A 82 6.48 -19.85 0.51
N ARG A 83 7.67 -20.44 0.62
CA ARG A 83 8.05 -21.61 -0.17
C ARG A 83 7.12 -22.80 0.10
N THR A 84 6.82 -23.05 1.37
CA THR A 84 5.92 -24.12 1.79
C THR A 84 4.54 -23.99 1.16
N TYR A 85 3.97 -22.78 1.15
CA TYR A 85 2.64 -22.54 0.57
C TYR A 85 2.63 -22.71 -0.95
N VAL A 86 3.63 -22.17 -1.65
CA VAL A 86 3.77 -22.33 -3.11
C VAL A 86 3.99 -23.80 -3.48
N ASP A 87 4.87 -24.50 -2.78
CA ASP A 87 5.13 -25.92 -3.02
C ASP A 87 3.87 -26.75 -2.76
N ARG A 88 3.04 -26.39 -1.76
CA ARG A 88 1.75 -27.06 -1.56
C ARG A 88 0.76 -26.80 -2.68
N PHE A 89 0.64 -25.57 -3.15
CA PHE A 89 -0.19 -25.25 -4.31
C PHE A 89 0.20 -26.08 -5.54
N LEU A 90 1.51 -26.13 -5.84
CA LEU A 90 2.05 -26.90 -6.96
C LEU A 90 1.82 -28.42 -6.78
N GLN A 91 1.97 -28.94 -5.56
CA GLN A 91 1.72 -30.34 -5.27
C GLN A 91 0.24 -30.71 -5.44
N THR A 92 -0.68 -29.85 -4.96
CA THR A 92 -2.12 -30.04 -5.15
C THR A 92 -2.44 -30.09 -6.64
N TRP A 93 -1.90 -29.16 -7.44
CA TRP A 93 -2.09 -29.18 -8.88
C TRP A 93 -1.55 -30.48 -9.51
N ALA A 94 -0.31 -30.88 -9.19
CA ALA A 94 0.31 -32.07 -9.76
C ALA A 94 -0.43 -33.37 -9.41
N THR A 95 -1.03 -33.45 -8.22
CA THR A 95 -1.65 -34.69 -7.72
C THR A 95 -3.16 -34.76 -7.93
N LYS A 96 -3.85 -33.61 -7.97
CA LYS A 96 -5.32 -33.53 -8.00
C LYS A 96 -5.85 -32.92 -9.29
N GLY A 97 -5.01 -32.20 -10.03
CA GLY A 97 -5.41 -31.51 -11.25
C GLY A 97 -6.62 -30.62 -11.00
N VAL A 98 -7.66 -30.79 -11.82
CA VAL A 98 -8.91 -30.03 -11.71
C VAL A 98 -9.61 -30.20 -10.36
N LEU A 99 -9.42 -31.32 -9.65
CA LEU A 99 -10.06 -31.54 -8.35
C LEU A 99 -9.55 -30.58 -7.27
N GLY A 100 -8.34 -30.04 -7.44
CA GLY A 100 -7.78 -29.01 -6.54
C GLY A 100 -8.58 -27.70 -6.52
N HIS A 101 -9.45 -27.47 -7.52
CA HIS A 101 -10.37 -26.35 -7.50
C HIS A 101 -11.41 -26.46 -6.38
N PHE A 102 -11.89 -27.66 -6.06
CA PHE A 102 -13.15 -27.83 -5.33
C PHE A 102 -13.04 -28.72 -4.10
N THR A 103 -12.01 -29.55 -4.00
CA THR A 103 -11.95 -30.62 -3.01
C THR A 103 -11.01 -30.21 -1.87
N PRO A 104 -11.52 -30.10 -0.62
CA PRO A 104 -10.65 -29.93 0.53
C PRO A 104 -9.74 -31.15 0.75
N HIS A 105 -8.54 -30.93 1.25
CA HIS A 105 -7.58 -31.99 1.57
C HIS A 105 -7.08 -31.91 3.01
N GLU A 106 -6.82 -33.05 3.63
CA GLU A 106 -6.40 -33.12 5.04
C GLU A 106 -5.09 -32.37 5.33
N ASP A 107 -4.21 -32.28 4.34
CA ASP A 107 -2.89 -31.63 4.41
C ASP A 107 -2.80 -30.33 3.59
N GLU A 108 -3.95 -29.69 3.31
CA GLU A 108 -3.98 -28.39 2.66
C GLU A 108 -3.52 -27.27 3.60
N LEU A 109 -2.77 -26.31 3.05
CA LEU A 109 -2.36 -25.10 3.78
C LEU A 109 -3.19 -23.88 3.40
N THR A 110 -3.96 -23.98 2.31
CA THR A 110 -4.81 -22.94 1.74
C THR A 110 -6.17 -23.53 1.42
N ALA A 111 -7.17 -22.66 1.25
CA ALA A 111 -8.47 -23.07 0.72
C ALA A 111 -8.34 -23.71 -0.68
N PRO A 112 -9.36 -24.48 -1.14
CA PRO A 112 -9.50 -24.89 -2.53
C PRO A 112 -9.33 -23.72 -3.49
N PHE A 113 -8.84 -23.96 -4.71
CA PHE A 113 -8.40 -22.85 -5.57
C PHE A 113 -9.49 -21.81 -5.88
N VAL A 114 -10.76 -22.21 -5.91
CA VAL A 114 -11.89 -21.29 -6.19
C VAL A 114 -12.24 -20.38 -5.01
N ASP A 115 -11.81 -20.73 -3.79
CA ASP A 115 -12.15 -20.00 -2.56
C ASP A 115 -10.92 -19.24 -2.00
N MET A 116 -9.79 -19.29 -2.71
CA MET A 116 -8.51 -18.74 -2.22
C MET A 116 -8.55 -17.21 -2.06
N ASP A 117 -9.20 -16.52 -2.98
CA ASP A 117 -9.41 -15.07 -2.95
C ASP A 117 -10.34 -14.65 -1.80
N THR A 118 -11.41 -15.41 -1.56
CA THR A 118 -12.32 -15.21 -0.43
C THR A 118 -11.57 -15.37 0.89
N ARG A 119 -10.76 -16.42 1.01
CA ARG A 119 -9.90 -16.62 2.19
C ARG A 119 -8.89 -15.49 2.36
N ALA A 120 -8.32 -14.98 1.27
CA ALA A 120 -7.40 -13.85 1.32
C ALA A 120 -8.10 -12.55 1.75
N ALA A 121 -9.35 -12.32 1.31
CA ALA A 121 -10.17 -11.20 1.76
C ALA A 121 -10.42 -11.25 3.27
N ASP A 122 -10.76 -12.42 3.83
CA ASP A 122 -10.94 -12.60 5.28
C ASP A 122 -9.67 -12.24 6.08
N LEU A 123 -8.50 -12.61 5.56
CA LEU A 123 -7.21 -12.31 6.20
C LEU A 123 -6.83 -10.83 6.11
N MET A 124 -7.18 -10.17 5.00
CA MET A 124 -6.83 -8.77 4.76
C MET A 124 -7.82 -7.77 5.37
N ALA A 125 -9.09 -8.14 5.53
CA ALA A 125 -10.12 -7.32 6.17
C ALA A 125 -9.68 -6.62 7.47
N PRO A 126 -9.11 -7.33 8.49
CA PRO A 126 -8.64 -6.67 9.71
C PRO A 126 -7.41 -5.77 9.50
N VAL A 127 -6.58 -6.02 8.49
CA VAL A 127 -5.40 -5.19 8.18
C VAL A 127 -5.82 -3.84 7.60
N VAL A 128 -6.85 -3.85 6.74
CA VAL A 128 -7.33 -2.66 6.03
C VAL A 128 -8.50 -1.96 6.74
N GLY A 129 -9.02 -2.58 7.82
CA GLY A 129 -10.12 -2.05 8.63
C GLY A 129 -11.49 -2.08 7.93
N ALA A 130 -11.76 -3.12 7.12
CA ALA A 130 -13.01 -3.28 6.37
C ALA A 130 -13.71 -4.60 6.69
N LEU A 131 -14.95 -4.78 6.21
CA LEU A 131 -15.60 -6.10 6.23
C LEU A 131 -14.98 -7.00 5.15
N PRO A 132 -14.94 -8.34 5.33
CA PRO A 132 -14.47 -9.24 4.28
C PRO A 132 -15.21 -9.07 2.94
N SER A 133 -16.52 -8.78 2.98
CA SER A 133 -17.34 -8.50 1.79
C SER A 133 -16.99 -7.20 1.07
N GLU A 134 -16.15 -6.35 1.65
CA GLU A 134 -15.68 -5.08 1.08
C GLU A 134 -14.24 -5.18 0.55
N VAL A 135 -13.60 -6.35 0.66
CA VAL A 135 -12.21 -6.58 0.27
C VAL A 135 -12.14 -7.61 -0.84
N ALA A 136 -11.35 -7.30 -1.87
CA ALA A 136 -10.96 -8.26 -2.90
C ALA A 136 -9.44 -8.26 -3.02
N VAL A 137 -8.82 -9.45 -3.03
CA VAL A 137 -7.38 -9.62 -3.25
C VAL A 137 -7.20 -10.18 -4.66
N MET A 138 -6.88 -9.31 -5.61
CA MET A 138 -6.82 -9.65 -7.04
C MET A 138 -5.81 -8.79 -7.79
N ASP A 139 -5.42 -9.24 -8.99
CA ASP A 139 -4.59 -8.53 -9.96
C ASP A 139 -3.35 -7.81 -9.38
N THR A 140 -3.01 -6.65 -9.96
CA THR A 140 -1.97 -5.73 -9.50
C THR A 140 -2.62 -4.43 -9.04
N LEU A 141 -1.89 -3.64 -8.25
CA LEU A 141 -2.37 -2.35 -7.74
C LEU A 141 -2.93 -1.44 -8.85
N THR A 142 -2.16 -1.19 -9.91
CA THR A 142 -2.56 -0.29 -11.00
C THR A 142 -3.75 -0.85 -11.79
N THR A 143 -3.83 -2.17 -11.96
CA THR A 143 -4.99 -2.81 -12.60
C THR A 143 -6.26 -2.60 -11.78
N ASN A 144 -6.19 -2.84 -10.46
CA ASN A 144 -7.32 -2.60 -9.55
C ASN A 144 -7.75 -1.13 -9.56
N LEU A 145 -6.79 -0.21 -9.63
CA LEU A 145 -7.08 1.21 -9.74
C LEU A 145 -7.84 1.54 -11.04
N HIS A 146 -7.47 0.92 -12.18
CA HIS A 146 -8.23 1.06 -13.42
C HIS A 146 -9.66 0.52 -13.30
N LEU A 147 -9.85 -0.66 -12.70
CA LEU A 147 -11.19 -1.26 -12.53
C LEU A 147 -12.09 -0.41 -11.64
N LEU A 148 -11.52 0.18 -10.59
CA LEU A 148 -12.20 1.13 -9.72
C LEU A 148 -12.57 2.41 -10.48
N MET A 149 -11.63 3.03 -11.20
CA MET A 149 -11.92 4.23 -11.97
C MET A 149 -12.94 3.97 -13.09
N ALA A 150 -12.88 2.83 -13.78
CA ALA A 150 -13.89 2.46 -14.78
C ALA A 150 -15.32 2.39 -14.20
N SER A 151 -15.45 2.11 -12.89
CA SER A 151 -16.74 2.06 -12.20
C SER A 151 -17.17 3.42 -11.63
N PHE A 152 -16.24 4.16 -11.05
CA PHE A 152 -16.51 5.35 -10.22
C PHE A 152 -16.21 6.69 -10.91
N TYR A 153 -15.29 6.74 -11.87
CA TYR A 153 -15.05 7.94 -12.68
C TYR A 153 -16.07 8.00 -13.82
N ARG A 154 -17.15 8.76 -13.58
CA ARG A 154 -18.24 8.96 -14.53
C ARG A 154 -18.33 10.44 -14.90
N PRO A 155 -17.43 10.94 -15.76
CA PRO A 155 -17.37 12.36 -16.07
C PRO A 155 -18.66 12.83 -16.76
N THR A 156 -19.04 14.08 -16.46
CA THR A 156 -20.16 14.83 -17.06
C THR A 156 -19.60 16.14 -17.64
N ALA A 157 -20.42 16.94 -18.31
CA ALA A 157 -19.98 18.23 -18.84
C ALA A 157 -19.50 19.18 -17.73
N GLU A 158 -20.15 19.14 -16.56
CA GLU A 158 -19.83 20.01 -15.43
C GLU A 158 -18.79 19.39 -14.48
N LYS A 159 -18.83 18.07 -14.28
CA LYS A 159 -17.96 17.34 -13.34
C LYS A 159 -17.15 16.25 -14.05
N TYR A 160 -15.90 16.53 -14.33
CA TYR A 160 -15.01 15.61 -15.06
C TYR A 160 -13.58 15.59 -14.55
N LYS A 161 -13.21 16.44 -13.59
CA LYS A 161 -11.82 16.54 -13.13
C LYS A 161 -11.45 15.44 -12.14
N ILE A 162 -10.20 15.00 -12.17
CA ILE A 162 -9.60 14.10 -11.19
C ILE A 162 -8.52 14.88 -10.43
N ILE A 163 -8.60 14.90 -9.10
CA ILE A 163 -7.59 15.51 -8.24
C ILE A 163 -6.63 14.43 -7.73
N LEU A 164 -5.32 14.67 -7.85
CA LEU A 164 -4.24 13.86 -7.30
C LEU A 164 -3.07 14.73 -6.83
N GLU A 165 -2.14 14.18 -6.07
CA GLU A 165 -0.94 14.88 -5.61
C GLU A 165 0.06 15.14 -6.75
N GLY A 166 0.76 16.28 -6.66
CA GLY A 166 1.89 16.58 -7.53
C GLY A 166 3.00 15.53 -7.34
N LYS A 167 3.62 15.12 -8.45
CA LYS A 167 4.61 14.02 -8.48
C LYS A 167 4.09 12.73 -7.82
N ALA A 168 2.83 12.39 -8.09
CA ALA A 168 2.28 11.08 -7.77
C ALA A 168 3.18 9.94 -8.26
N PHE A 169 3.00 8.75 -7.69
CA PHE A 169 3.72 7.57 -8.16
C PHE A 169 3.45 7.38 -9.67
N PRO A 170 4.47 7.10 -10.51
CA PRO A 170 4.31 7.19 -11.97
C PRO A 170 3.18 6.34 -12.54
N SER A 171 2.94 5.13 -12.01
CA SER A 171 1.83 4.30 -12.50
C SER A 171 0.45 4.90 -12.22
N ASP A 172 0.29 5.58 -11.09
CA ASP A 172 -0.97 6.17 -10.64
C ASP A 172 -1.28 7.41 -11.49
N HIS A 173 -0.25 8.23 -11.77
CA HIS A 173 -0.33 9.34 -12.71
C HIS A 173 -0.78 8.88 -14.10
N PHE A 174 -0.12 7.86 -14.67
CA PHE A 174 -0.48 7.35 -15.99
C PHE A 174 -1.83 6.63 -16.01
N ALA A 175 -2.25 5.99 -14.91
CA ALA A 175 -3.59 5.42 -14.80
C ALA A 175 -4.66 6.52 -14.87
N VAL A 176 -4.48 7.62 -14.14
CA VAL A 176 -5.38 8.79 -14.21
C VAL A 176 -5.38 9.41 -15.60
N GLU A 177 -4.20 9.67 -16.17
CA GLU A 177 -4.08 10.28 -17.49
C GLU A 177 -4.78 9.45 -18.57
N SER A 178 -4.56 8.14 -18.56
CA SER A 178 -5.18 7.23 -19.54
C SER A 178 -6.69 7.08 -19.33
N GLN A 179 -7.21 7.13 -18.10
CA GLN A 179 -8.65 7.17 -17.84
C GLN A 179 -9.29 8.45 -18.37
N ILE A 180 -8.65 9.60 -18.16
CA ILE A 180 -9.13 10.88 -18.72
C ILE A 180 -9.20 10.80 -20.25
N ARG A 181 -8.11 10.32 -20.89
CA ARG A 181 -8.06 10.15 -22.35
C ARG A 181 -9.09 9.14 -22.85
N HIS A 182 -9.34 8.06 -22.10
CA HIS A 182 -10.37 7.06 -22.44
C HIS A 182 -11.77 7.68 -22.55
N HIS A 183 -12.04 8.73 -21.77
CA HIS A 183 -13.28 9.51 -21.83
C HIS A 183 -13.23 10.70 -22.83
N ASN A 184 -12.23 10.76 -23.71
CA ASN A 184 -12.01 11.82 -24.70
C ASN A 184 -11.83 13.22 -24.09
N LEU A 185 -11.28 13.30 -22.88
CA LEU A 185 -10.95 14.56 -22.21
C LEU A 185 -9.45 14.88 -22.34
N ASP A 186 -9.08 16.16 -22.20
CA ASP A 186 -7.68 16.59 -22.19
C ASP A 186 -7.12 16.54 -20.76
N PRO A 187 -6.07 15.74 -20.48
CA PRO A 187 -5.40 15.73 -19.18
C PRO A 187 -4.90 17.09 -18.71
N ASN A 188 -4.55 18.01 -19.61
CA ASN A 188 -4.10 19.35 -19.19
C ASN A 188 -5.19 20.16 -18.48
N ASP A 189 -6.46 19.84 -18.70
CA ASP A 189 -7.59 20.49 -18.06
C ASP A 189 -8.28 19.61 -17.00
N ALA A 190 -8.41 18.31 -17.28
CA ALA A 190 -9.13 17.37 -16.42
C ALA A 190 -8.29 16.81 -15.26
N MET A 191 -6.97 16.94 -15.30
CA MET A 191 -6.08 16.43 -14.25
C MET A 191 -5.59 17.58 -13.36
N ILE A 192 -6.03 17.59 -12.11
CA ILE A 192 -5.69 18.63 -11.13
C ILE A 192 -4.63 18.10 -10.17
N LEU A 193 -3.44 18.68 -10.24
CA LEU A 193 -2.31 18.33 -9.38
C LEU A 193 -2.25 19.23 -8.14
N ILE A 194 -2.18 18.63 -6.95
CA ILE A 194 -1.91 19.34 -5.70
C ILE A 194 -0.39 19.49 -5.57
N GLU A 195 0.12 20.67 -5.94
CA GLU A 195 1.55 20.99 -5.83
C GLU A 195 1.89 21.59 -4.45
N PRO A 196 3.12 21.37 -3.94
CA PRO A 196 3.61 22.01 -2.72
C PRO A 196 3.67 23.54 -2.88
N GLU A 197 3.56 24.26 -1.76
CA GLU A 197 3.65 25.72 -1.76
C GLU A 197 5.07 26.21 -2.05
N ASP A 198 6.08 25.47 -1.57
CA ASP A 198 7.49 25.72 -1.80
C ASP A 198 8.11 24.53 -2.55
N PRO A 199 8.65 24.71 -3.77
CA PRO A 199 9.34 23.64 -4.51
C PRO A 199 10.52 23.00 -3.75
N CYS A 200 11.13 23.71 -2.80
CA CYS A 200 12.18 23.19 -1.95
C CYS A 200 11.66 22.30 -0.81
N ASN A 201 10.36 22.41 -0.47
CA ASN A 201 9.70 21.60 0.54
C ASN A 201 8.56 20.79 -0.09
N PRO A 202 8.80 19.52 -0.47
CA PRO A 202 7.85 18.72 -1.24
C PRO A 202 6.62 18.23 -0.42
N LEU A 203 6.47 18.67 0.83
CA LEU A 203 5.35 18.26 1.69
C LEU A 203 4.08 19.04 1.37
N LEU A 204 2.93 18.35 1.46
CA LEU A 204 1.61 18.94 1.25
C LEU A 204 0.91 19.15 2.59
N SER A 205 0.71 20.39 3.01
CA SER A 205 -0.10 20.66 4.22
C SER A 205 -1.54 20.21 4.02
N THR A 206 -2.21 19.86 5.13
CA THR A 206 -3.63 19.46 5.07
C THR A 206 -4.49 20.62 4.56
N GLU A 207 -4.14 21.85 4.96
CA GLU A 207 -4.76 23.09 4.54
C GLU A 207 -4.64 23.28 3.02
N LYS A 208 -3.45 23.01 2.45
CA LYS A 208 -3.22 23.08 1.01
C LYS A 208 -4.10 22.08 0.27
N ILE A 209 -4.12 20.81 0.71
CA ILE A 209 -4.97 19.77 0.12
C ILE A 209 -6.44 20.19 0.11
N ILE A 210 -6.96 20.63 1.26
CA ILE A 210 -8.35 21.09 1.40
C ILE A 210 -8.62 22.31 0.51
N SER A 211 -7.66 23.24 0.40
CA SER A 211 -7.82 24.45 -0.42
C SER A 211 -8.03 24.10 -1.90
N VAL A 212 -7.27 23.14 -2.44
CA VAL A 212 -7.38 22.71 -3.84
C VAL A 212 -8.68 21.94 -4.06
N ILE A 213 -9.06 21.04 -3.13
CA ILE A 213 -10.34 20.34 -3.21
C ILE A 213 -11.50 21.32 -3.24
N ASN A 214 -11.51 22.34 -2.37
CA ASN A 214 -12.57 23.34 -2.34
C ASN A 214 -12.61 24.20 -3.61
N ALA A 215 -11.45 24.60 -4.13
CA ALA A 215 -11.35 25.41 -5.35
C ALA A 215 -11.92 24.68 -6.59
N HIS A 216 -11.82 23.35 -6.64
CA HIS A 216 -12.25 22.53 -7.78
C HIS A 216 -13.50 21.69 -7.50
N ALA A 217 -14.15 21.86 -6.34
CA ALA A 217 -15.24 21.00 -5.86
C ALA A 217 -16.40 20.86 -6.86
N ALA A 218 -16.77 21.97 -7.53
CA ALA A 218 -17.88 21.97 -8.48
C ALA A 218 -17.60 21.15 -9.75
N SER A 219 -16.32 20.99 -10.13
CA SER A 219 -15.89 20.33 -11.37
C SER A 219 -15.23 18.97 -11.17
N THR A 220 -14.96 18.60 -9.93
CA THR A 220 -14.28 17.34 -9.60
C THR A 220 -15.29 16.20 -9.66
N ALA A 221 -14.92 15.11 -10.32
CA ALA A 221 -15.65 13.84 -10.31
C ALA A 221 -15.00 12.85 -9.33
N LEU A 222 -13.67 12.87 -9.22
CA LEU A 222 -12.90 11.93 -8.44
C LEU A 222 -11.74 12.61 -7.70
N ILE A 223 -11.51 12.21 -6.45
CA ILE A 223 -10.26 12.51 -5.73
C ILE A 223 -9.52 11.20 -5.54
N LEU A 224 -8.25 11.17 -5.94
CA LEU A 224 -7.35 10.03 -5.82
C LEU A 224 -6.06 10.49 -5.14
N LEU A 225 -5.94 10.28 -3.83
CA LEU A 225 -4.76 10.68 -3.04
C LEU A 225 -4.18 9.50 -2.27
N PRO A 226 -2.85 9.37 -2.15
CA PRO A 226 -2.23 8.31 -1.38
C PRO A 226 -2.46 8.49 0.12
N ALA A 227 -2.41 7.38 0.85
CA ALA A 227 -2.32 7.43 2.30
C ALA A 227 -0.92 7.88 2.73
N ILE A 228 0.12 7.35 2.06
CA ILE A 228 1.53 7.71 2.28
C ILE A 228 2.16 8.04 0.93
N GLN A 229 2.74 9.23 0.80
CA GLN A 229 3.44 9.60 -0.43
C GLN A 229 4.79 8.85 -0.52
N TYR A 230 5.01 8.16 -1.63
CA TYR A 230 6.08 7.16 -1.77
C TYR A 230 7.51 7.69 -1.63
N TYR A 231 7.75 8.95 -2.00
CA TYR A 231 9.06 9.60 -2.01
C TYR A 231 9.32 10.36 -0.72
N THR A 232 8.36 11.17 -0.26
CA THR A 232 8.53 11.98 0.97
C THR A 232 8.27 11.19 2.25
N GLY A 233 7.59 10.04 2.15
CA GLY A 233 7.13 9.28 3.32
C GLY A 233 6.01 9.97 4.10
N GLN A 234 5.44 11.06 3.56
CA GLN A 234 4.41 11.83 4.24
C GLN A 234 3.11 11.03 4.32
N TYR A 235 2.63 10.82 5.54
CA TYR A 235 1.29 10.31 5.79
C TYR A 235 0.27 11.46 5.69
N PHE A 236 -0.71 11.32 4.81
CA PHE A 236 -1.80 12.29 4.67
C PHE A 236 -2.90 11.99 5.70
N ASP A 237 -3.47 13.03 6.32
CA ASP A 237 -4.58 12.87 7.27
C ASP A 237 -5.88 12.55 6.50
N VAL A 238 -6.03 11.26 6.18
CA VAL A 238 -7.17 10.72 5.44
C VAL A 238 -8.49 10.92 6.21
N ALA A 239 -8.45 11.05 7.55
CA ALA A 239 -9.66 11.22 8.35
C ALA A 239 -10.20 12.65 8.33
N LYS A 240 -9.31 13.66 8.23
CA LYS A 240 -9.69 15.08 8.24
C LYS A 240 -10.04 15.68 6.88
N SER A 241 -9.79 14.98 5.77
CA SER A 241 -10.32 15.42 4.48
C SER A 241 -11.85 15.54 4.62
N PRO A 242 -12.46 16.68 4.25
CA PRO A 242 -13.87 16.93 4.52
C PRO A 242 -14.72 15.78 3.97
N PRO A 243 -15.74 15.30 4.70
CA PRO A 243 -16.69 14.35 4.15
C PRO A 243 -17.44 15.07 3.03
N THR A 244 -16.98 14.92 1.79
CA THR A 244 -17.70 15.36 0.60
C THR A 244 -18.90 14.43 0.42
N HIS A 245 -19.97 14.70 1.16
CA HIS A 245 -21.37 14.34 0.89
C HIS A 245 -21.65 12.97 0.24
N THR A 246 -20.96 11.88 0.61
CA THR A 246 -21.47 10.50 0.44
C THR A 246 -20.77 9.51 1.37
N ARG A 247 -21.58 8.57 1.88
CA ARG A 247 -21.27 7.55 2.89
C ARG A 247 -20.43 6.37 2.38
N ARG A 248 -19.60 6.54 1.35
CA ARG A 248 -18.81 5.44 0.76
C ARG A 248 -17.41 5.91 0.42
N THR A 249 -16.58 5.99 1.45
CA THR A 249 -15.13 6.09 1.35
C THR A 249 -14.60 4.68 1.09
N LEU A 250 -13.91 4.45 -0.01
CA LEU A 250 -13.14 3.22 -0.22
C LEU A 250 -11.70 3.48 0.20
N PRO A 251 -11.26 3.01 1.38
CA PRO A 251 -9.84 2.92 1.67
C PRO A 251 -9.24 1.81 0.78
N LEU A 252 -8.38 2.18 -0.17
CA LEU A 252 -7.50 1.18 -0.80
C LEU A 252 -6.27 1.08 0.10
N ALA A 253 -5.98 -0.13 0.56
CA ALA A 253 -4.81 -0.37 1.36
C ALA A 253 -3.55 0.02 0.58
N GLY A 254 -2.80 1.00 1.11
CA GLY A 254 -1.41 1.24 0.76
C GLY A 254 -1.11 2.46 -0.12
N THR A 255 -1.99 2.91 -1.02
CA THR A 255 -1.56 3.94 -2.00
C THR A 255 -2.63 4.88 -2.54
N ALA A 256 -3.92 4.70 -2.25
CA ALA A 256 -4.91 5.68 -2.71
C ALA A 256 -6.24 5.64 -1.93
N ARG A 257 -6.87 6.80 -1.76
CA ARG A 257 -8.27 6.93 -1.37
C ARG A 257 -9.06 7.43 -2.57
N MET A 258 -10.16 6.75 -2.88
CA MET A 258 -11.07 7.18 -3.94
C MET A 258 -12.36 7.73 -3.33
N LEU A 259 -12.68 9.00 -3.61
CA LEU A 259 -13.91 9.66 -3.15
C LEU A 259 -14.75 10.10 -4.36
N PRO A 260 -15.99 9.63 -4.51
CA PRO A 260 -16.90 10.20 -5.51
C PRO A 260 -17.36 11.60 -5.08
N ALA A 261 -17.37 12.55 -6.01
CA ALA A 261 -17.84 13.92 -5.76
C ALA A 261 -19.30 14.11 -6.20
N THR A 262 -20.26 13.87 -5.30
CA THR A 262 -21.71 14.00 -5.61
C THR A 262 -22.20 15.45 -5.59
N SER A 263 -23.33 15.68 -6.27
CA SER A 263 -24.17 16.89 -6.20
C SER A 263 -25.46 16.55 -5.45
N SER A 264 -25.97 17.53 -4.70
CA SER A 264 -27.37 17.75 -4.24
C SER A 264 -28.31 16.55 -4.16
#